data_AF-A0A6V8CFW5-F1
#
_entry.id   AF-A0A6V8CFW5-F1
#
_cell.length_a   1.000
_cell.length_b   1.000
_cell.length_c   1.000
_cell.angle_alpha   90.00
_cell.angle_beta   90.00
_cell.angle_gamma   90.00
#
_symmetry.space_group_name_H-M   'P 1'
#
loop_
_entity.id
_entity.type
_entity.pdbx_description
1 polymer ?
#
loop_
_entity_poly.entity_id
_entity_poly.type
_entity_poly.pdbx_seq_one_letter_code
_entity_poly.pdbx_strand_id
1 'polypeptide(L)'
;MADEVTGASLPDGIDVDEASAYFGVTDSSDSLLEMMNLPREKAFVKFFELLSDIVLSPGDFDFEAASERLSCEGGEIYYLVAGHMGIMTMPDMLIEFVGLTDSNGDKHTPDQSLSADETDVLKILCDPMQLLKLFAVAHQTGGPDEVLNYLSKVDAFFA
;
A
#
# COMPACT_ATOMS: atom_id res chain seq x y z
N MET A 1 28.98 9.40 -42.10
CA MET A 1 27.85 10.14 -41.52
C MET A 1 27.70 9.62 -40.12
N ALA A 2 28.01 10.45 -39.14
CA ALA A 2 27.93 10.13 -37.73
C ALA A 2 26.88 11.06 -37.13
N ASP A 3 25.95 10.50 -36.36
CA ASP A 3 25.30 11.23 -35.28
C ASP A 3 24.87 10.17 -34.24
N GLU A 4 25.80 9.84 -33.34
CA GLU A 4 25.50 9.17 -32.07
C GLU A 4 25.23 10.29 -31.06
N VAL A 5 23.99 10.32 -30.55
CA VAL A 5 23.57 11.27 -29.53
C VAL A 5 24.36 10.96 -28.26
N THR A 6 25.16 11.92 -27.83
CA THR A 6 26.02 11.86 -26.65
C THR A 6 25.14 11.87 -25.40
N GLY A 7 25.02 10.72 -24.74
CA GLY A 7 24.54 10.63 -23.36
C GLY A 7 25.42 11.52 -22.47
N ALA A 8 24.79 12.23 -21.54
CA ALA A 8 25.47 13.15 -20.63
C ALA A 8 26.63 12.44 -19.92
N SER A 9 27.86 12.93 -20.12
CA SER A 9 29.03 12.44 -19.39
C SER A 9 28.93 12.89 -17.93
N LEU A 10 28.90 11.93 -17.01
CA LEU A 10 29.01 12.19 -15.57
C LEU A 10 30.40 12.79 -15.26
N PRO A 11 30.50 13.77 -14.34
CA PRO A 11 31.80 14.30 -13.91
C PRO A 11 32.61 13.23 -13.18
N ASP A 12 33.90 13.12 -13.53
CA ASP A 12 34.83 12.22 -12.84
C ASP A 12 34.98 12.62 -11.37
N GLY A 13 34.66 11.69 -10.45
CA GLY A 13 35.00 11.82 -9.03
C GLY A 13 33.85 11.77 -8.02
N ILE A 14 32.64 11.36 -8.41
CA ILE A 14 31.60 10.95 -7.45
C ILE A 14 31.58 9.42 -7.43
N ASP A 15 31.94 8.80 -6.30
CA ASP A 15 31.66 7.38 -6.07
C ASP A 15 30.15 7.20 -6.03
N VAL A 16 29.58 6.83 -7.17
CA VAL A 16 28.18 6.46 -7.29
C VAL A 16 28.06 5.08 -6.64
N ASP A 17 27.60 5.06 -5.38
CA ASP A 17 27.28 3.81 -4.69
C ASP A 17 26.23 3.03 -5.50
N GLU A 18 26.20 1.71 -5.40
CA GLU A 18 25.26 0.82 -6.11
C GLU A 18 23.80 1.24 -5.84
N ALA A 19 23.53 1.82 -4.66
CA ALA A 19 22.26 2.45 -4.30
C ALA A 19 21.87 3.65 -5.18
N SER A 20 22.83 4.38 -5.76
CA SER A 20 22.56 5.50 -6.67
C SER A 20 22.25 5.07 -8.10
N ALA A 21 22.53 3.81 -8.47
CA ALA A 21 21.97 3.20 -9.68
C ALA A 21 20.49 2.83 -9.50
N TYR A 22 20.05 2.60 -8.25
CA TYR A 22 18.64 2.35 -7.90
C TYR A 22 17.76 3.59 -8.06
N PHE A 23 18.34 4.80 -7.90
CA PHE A 23 17.70 6.08 -8.25
C PHE A 23 17.60 6.35 -9.77
N GLY A 24 17.98 5.37 -10.61
CA GLY A 24 17.99 5.49 -12.07
C GLY A 24 16.68 5.11 -12.76
N VAL A 25 15.70 4.56 -12.03
CA VAL A 25 14.36 4.29 -12.57
C VAL A 25 13.54 5.57 -12.45
N THR A 26 13.78 6.52 -13.35
CA THR A 26 13.02 7.79 -13.40
C THR A 26 11.64 7.62 -14.02
N ASP A 27 11.37 6.47 -14.64
CA ASP A 27 10.10 6.14 -15.26
C ASP A 27 9.34 5.18 -14.36
N SER A 28 8.31 5.72 -13.69
CA SER A 28 7.28 4.91 -13.03
C SER A 28 6.75 3.89 -14.01
N SER A 29 6.55 2.65 -13.58
CA SER A 29 6.10 1.63 -14.51
C SER A 29 4.72 1.94 -15.08
N ASP A 30 4.51 1.56 -16.35
CA ASP A 30 3.21 1.68 -17.02
C ASP A 30 2.09 1.03 -16.18
N SER A 31 2.39 -0.07 -15.48
CA SER A 31 1.44 -0.77 -14.59
C SER A 31 1.03 0.06 -13.37
N LEU A 32 1.98 0.75 -12.72
CA LEU A 32 1.68 1.62 -11.57
C LEU A 32 0.96 2.89 -12.01
N LEU A 33 1.44 3.53 -13.08
CA LEU A 33 0.78 4.69 -13.69
C LEU A 33 -0.66 4.35 -14.13
N GLU A 34 -0.88 3.18 -14.72
CA GLU A 34 -2.22 2.71 -15.06
C GLU A 34 -3.09 2.60 -13.81
N MET A 35 -2.60 1.94 -12.74
CA MET A 35 -3.35 1.82 -11.47
C MET A 35 -3.69 3.18 -10.86
N MET A 36 -2.75 4.12 -10.87
CA MET A 36 -2.97 5.48 -10.35
C MET A 36 -4.02 6.27 -11.16
N ASN A 37 -4.22 5.93 -12.44
CA ASN A 37 -5.24 6.53 -13.30
C ASN A 37 -6.60 5.82 -13.20
N LEU A 38 -6.67 4.65 -12.56
CA LEU A 38 -7.92 3.94 -12.32
C LEU A 38 -8.69 4.58 -11.14
N PRO A 39 -10.04 4.53 -11.16
CA PRO A 39 -10.85 4.74 -9.96
C PRO A 39 -10.37 3.84 -8.80
N ARG A 40 -10.47 4.33 -7.56
CA ARG A 40 -9.98 3.66 -6.34
C ARG A 40 -10.34 2.17 -6.31
N GLU A 41 -11.59 1.83 -6.57
CA GLU A 41 -12.10 0.45 -6.54
C GLU A 41 -11.41 -0.45 -7.57
N LYS A 42 -11.19 0.08 -8.78
CA LYS A 42 -10.51 -0.66 -9.85
C LYS A 42 -9.01 -0.78 -9.57
N ALA A 43 -8.38 0.25 -9.01
CA ALA A 43 -7.00 0.20 -8.57
C ALA A 43 -6.82 -0.86 -7.47
N PHE A 44 -7.77 -0.94 -6.53
CA PHE A 44 -7.80 -1.94 -5.46
C PHE A 44 -7.80 -3.38 -6.01
N VAL A 45 -8.72 -3.66 -6.95
CA VAL A 45 -8.77 -4.97 -7.61
C VAL A 45 -7.48 -5.26 -8.36
N LYS A 46 -6.98 -4.28 -9.13
CA LYS A 46 -5.77 -4.45 -9.95
C LYS A 46 -4.52 -4.70 -9.08
N PHE A 47 -4.43 -4.04 -7.93
CA PHE A 47 -3.37 -4.25 -6.96
C PHE A 47 -3.34 -5.71 -6.47
N PHE A 48 -4.48 -6.27 -6.06
CA PHE A 48 -4.53 -7.66 -5.59
C PHE A 48 -4.38 -8.68 -6.72
N GLU A 49 -4.81 -8.35 -7.95
CA GLU A 49 -4.53 -9.18 -9.13
C GLU A 49 -3.02 -9.38 -9.33
N LEU A 50 -2.22 -8.34 -9.10
CA LEU A 50 -0.77 -8.36 -9.35
C LEU A 50 0.06 -8.81 -8.15
N LEU A 51 -0.40 -8.55 -6.92
CA LEU A 51 0.43 -8.63 -5.71
C LEU A 51 -0.15 -9.50 -4.59
N SER A 52 -1.30 -10.17 -4.78
CA SER A 52 -1.90 -10.99 -3.70
C SER A 52 -0.93 -12.02 -3.11
N ASP A 53 -0.05 -12.63 -3.91
CA ASP A 53 0.95 -13.60 -3.45
C ASP A 53 2.00 -12.94 -2.53
N ILE A 54 2.44 -11.73 -2.88
CA ILE A 54 3.37 -10.94 -2.05
C ILE A 54 2.68 -10.52 -0.76
N VAL A 55 1.46 -9.97 -0.84
CA VAL A 55 0.68 -9.55 0.33
C VAL A 55 0.45 -10.71 1.31
N LEU A 56 0.23 -11.91 0.79
CA LEU A 56 -0.01 -13.11 1.60
C LEU A 56 1.28 -13.82 2.05
N SER A 57 2.45 -13.30 1.69
CA SER A 57 3.71 -13.85 2.18
C SER A 57 3.81 -13.74 3.70
N PRO A 58 4.46 -14.71 4.38
CA PRO A 58 4.65 -14.65 5.83
C PRO A 58 5.45 -13.42 6.24
N GLY A 59 5.05 -12.77 7.34
CA GLY A 59 5.70 -11.54 7.83
C GLY A 59 4.98 -10.27 7.38
N ASP A 60 5.70 -9.15 7.35
CA ASP A 60 5.17 -7.85 6.93
C ASP A 60 5.07 -7.76 5.40
N PHE A 61 4.34 -6.75 4.90
CA PHE A 61 4.24 -6.54 3.46
C PHE A 61 5.60 -6.17 2.87
N ASP A 62 6.04 -6.96 1.89
CA ASP A 62 7.33 -6.79 1.23
C ASP A 62 7.23 -5.76 0.10
N PHE A 63 7.49 -4.49 0.45
CA PHE A 63 7.49 -3.38 -0.51
C PHE A 63 8.57 -3.54 -1.58
N GLU A 64 9.70 -4.19 -1.28
CA GLU A 64 10.80 -4.40 -2.22
C GLU A 64 10.41 -5.45 -3.27
N ALA A 65 9.86 -6.59 -2.84
CA ALA A 65 9.34 -7.59 -3.77
C ALA A 65 8.18 -7.04 -4.64
N ALA A 66 7.32 -6.21 -4.05
CA ALA A 66 6.23 -5.55 -4.78
C ALA A 66 6.75 -4.55 -5.81
N SER A 67 7.77 -3.76 -5.45
CA SER A 67 8.37 -2.77 -6.34
C SER A 67 9.13 -3.43 -7.48
N GLU A 68 9.86 -4.52 -7.22
CA GLU A 68 10.46 -5.35 -8.27
C GLU A 68 9.41 -5.92 -9.23
N ARG A 69 8.30 -6.46 -8.71
CA ARG A 69 7.21 -7.02 -9.54
C ARG A 69 6.61 -5.99 -10.46
N LEU A 70 6.39 -4.79 -9.94
CA LEU A 70 5.80 -3.70 -10.69
C LEU A 70 6.84 -2.87 -11.44
N SER A 71 8.14 -3.18 -11.34
CA SER A 71 9.21 -2.40 -11.97
C SER A 71 9.14 -0.91 -11.63
N CYS A 72 8.88 -0.61 -10.36
CA CYS A 72 8.76 0.76 -9.82
C CYS A 72 9.60 0.88 -8.54
N GLU A 73 9.70 2.07 -7.96
CA GLU A 73 10.34 2.26 -6.65
C GLU A 73 9.39 1.83 -5.51
N GLY A 74 9.95 1.34 -4.39
CA GLY A 74 9.16 0.97 -3.21
C GLY A 74 8.34 2.13 -2.63
N GLY A 75 8.84 3.36 -2.76
CA GLY A 75 8.11 4.57 -2.35
C GLY A 75 6.83 4.80 -3.17
N GLU A 76 6.80 4.39 -4.43
CA GLU A 76 5.62 4.51 -5.30
C GLU A 76 4.52 3.52 -4.90
N ILE A 77 4.91 2.31 -4.50
CA ILE A 77 3.98 1.33 -3.92
C ILE A 77 3.36 1.88 -2.64
N TYR A 78 4.19 2.46 -1.76
CA TYR A 78 3.70 3.08 -0.54
C TYR A 78 2.69 4.20 -0.86
N TYR A 79 3.00 5.06 -1.84
CA TYR A 79 2.08 6.13 -2.26
C TYR A 79 0.76 5.60 -2.81
N LEU A 80 0.80 4.53 -3.62
CA LEU A 80 -0.40 3.86 -4.13
C LEU A 80 -1.27 3.31 -2.98
N VAL A 81 -0.65 2.62 -2.01
CA VAL A 81 -1.35 1.98 -0.89
C VAL A 81 -1.90 3.01 0.10
N ALA A 82 -1.05 3.94 0.55
CA ALA A 82 -1.40 4.92 1.57
C ALA A 82 -2.26 6.06 1.02
N GLY A 83 -1.98 6.52 -0.19
CA GLY A 83 -2.68 7.63 -0.82
C GLY A 83 -3.90 7.18 -1.64
N HIS A 84 -3.66 6.59 -2.81
CA HIS A 84 -4.72 6.33 -3.80
C HIS A 84 -5.75 5.29 -3.33
N MET A 85 -5.28 4.21 -2.70
CA MET A 85 -6.16 3.18 -2.15
C MET A 85 -6.74 3.57 -0.77
N GLY A 86 -6.07 4.48 -0.04
CA GLY A 86 -6.51 4.95 1.27
C GLY A 86 -6.50 3.87 2.35
N ILE A 87 -5.67 2.83 2.22
CA ILE A 87 -5.60 1.71 3.18
C ILE A 87 -5.23 2.20 4.58
N MET A 88 -4.34 3.19 4.67
CA MET A 88 -3.81 3.69 5.94
C MET A 88 -4.86 4.40 6.80
N THR A 89 -5.88 5.00 6.17
CA THR A 89 -6.95 5.73 6.86
C THR A 89 -8.20 4.90 7.10
N MET A 90 -8.33 3.74 6.43
CA MET A 90 -9.47 2.83 6.63
C MET A 90 -9.73 2.45 8.09
N PRO A 91 -8.71 2.13 8.92
CA PRO A 91 -8.95 1.76 10.31
C PRO A 91 -9.10 2.96 11.26
N ASP A 92 -9.03 4.22 10.80
CA ASP A 92 -8.96 5.39 11.70
C ASP A 92 -10.14 5.47 12.67
N MET A 93 -11.38 5.21 12.21
CA MET A 93 -12.56 5.12 13.08
C MET A 93 -12.40 4.09 14.20
N LEU A 94 -11.80 2.93 13.90
CA LEU A 94 -11.55 1.91 14.92
C LEU A 94 -10.41 2.32 15.83
N ILE A 95 -9.34 2.92 15.29
CA ILE A 95 -8.21 3.49 16.02
C ILE A 95 -8.68 4.53 17.04
N GLU A 96 -9.55 5.44 16.62
CA GLU A 96 -10.19 6.44 17.48
C GLU A 96 -10.94 5.76 18.62
N PHE A 97 -11.78 4.77 18.28
CA PHE A 97 -12.60 4.04 19.24
C PHE A 97 -11.77 3.27 20.29
N VAL A 98 -10.64 2.66 19.88
CA VAL A 98 -9.72 1.96 20.78
C VAL A 98 -8.68 2.86 21.46
N GLY A 99 -8.66 4.16 21.14
CA GLY A 99 -7.76 5.14 21.73
C GLY A 99 -6.30 5.02 21.29
N LEU A 100 -6.06 4.64 20.04
CA LEU A 100 -4.73 4.68 19.43
C LEU A 100 -4.44 6.05 18.79
N THR A 101 -3.24 6.22 18.24
CA THR A 101 -2.91 7.40 17.42
C THR A 101 -3.39 7.14 15.99
N ASP A 102 -4.15 8.07 15.41
CA ASP A 102 -4.67 7.94 14.04
C ASP A 102 -3.63 8.29 12.96
N SER A 103 -4.04 8.16 11.70
CA SER A 103 -3.22 8.50 10.53
C SER A 103 -2.77 9.97 10.45
N ASN A 104 -3.47 10.90 11.13
CA ASN A 104 -3.11 12.32 11.20
C ASN A 104 -2.12 12.62 12.33
N GLY A 105 -1.86 11.64 13.21
CA GLY A 105 -1.00 11.79 14.38
C GLY A 105 -1.74 12.28 15.62
N ASP A 106 -3.07 12.34 15.58
CA ASP A 106 -3.89 12.73 16.73
C ASP A 106 -4.03 11.55 17.70
N LYS A 107 -3.94 11.86 18.99
CA LYS A 107 -4.00 10.87 20.06
C LYS A 107 -5.41 10.79 20.62
N HIS A 108 -5.97 9.59 20.63
CA HIS A 108 -7.32 9.36 21.11
C HIS A 108 -7.35 8.70 22.49
N THR A 109 -8.51 8.73 23.13
CA THR A 109 -8.76 7.99 24.37
C THR A 109 -9.78 6.90 24.10
N PRO A 110 -9.57 5.67 24.59
CA PRO A 110 -10.49 4.57 24.33
C PRO A 110 -11.88 4.88 24.88
N ASP A 111 -12.90 4.38 24.19
CA ASP A 111 -14.28 4.51 24.65
C ASP A 111 -14.46 3.83 26.03
N GLN A 112 -15.22 4.46 26.92
CA GLN A 112 -15.41 3.98 28.30
C GLN A 112 -16.19 2.65 28.38
N SER A 113 -16.86 2.25 27.30
CA SER A 113 -17.59 0.99 27.21
C SER A 113 -16.70 -0.22 26.93
N LEU A 114 -15.46 -0.02 26.47
CA LEU A 114 -14.52 -1.09 26.16
C LEU A 114 -13.80 -1.60 27.42
N SER A 115 -13.79 -2.91 27.60
CA SER A 115 -12.83 -3.56 28.50
C SER A 115 -11.42 -3.57 27.90
N ALA A 116 -10.42 -3.80 28.75
CA ALA A 116 -9.02 -3.93 28.31
C ALA A 116 -8.86 -5.11 27.32
N ASP A 117 -9.52 -6.23 27.59
CA ASP A 117 -9.45 -7.43 26.74
C ASP A 117 -10.07 -7.17 25.35
N GLU A 118 -11.22 -6.50 25.30
CA GLU A 118 -11.86 -6.12 24.02
C GLU A 118 -11.00 -5.14 23.22
N THR A 119 -10.41 -4.16 23.92
CA THR A 119 -9.49 -3.18 23.31
C THR A 119 -8.32 -3.89 22.64
N ASP A 120 -7.69 -4.85 23.33
CA ASP A 120 -6.53 -5.57 22.81
C ASP A 120 -6.84 -6.44 21.60
N VAL A 121 -8.04 -7.04 21.54
CA VAL A 121 -8.49 -7.79 20.35
C VAL A 121 -8.72 -6.85 19.17
N LEU A 122 -9.37 -5.71 19.39
CA LEU A 122 -9.70 -4.74 18.33
C LEU A 122 -8.46 -4.06 17.74
N LYS A 123 -7.39 -3.89 18.52
CA LYS A 123 -6.10 -3.36 18.02
C LYS A 123 -5.54 -4.14 16.84
N ILE A 124 -5.81 -5.44 16.74
CA ILE A 124 -5.33 -6.27 15.62
C ILE A 124 -5.93 -5.80 14.29
N LEU A 125 -7.19 -5.35 14.31
CA LEU A 125 -7.88 -4.82 13.13
C LEU A 125 -7.52 -3.38 12.81
N CYS A 126 -6.78 -2.71 13.71
CA CYS A 126 -6.30 -1.34 13.50
C CYS A 126 -5.05 -1.27 12.62
N ASP A 127 -4.40 -2.40 12.34
CA ASP A 127 -3.21 -2.47 11.49
C ASP A 127 -3.63 -2.47 10.00
N PRO A 128 -3.30 -1.42 9.21
CA PRO A 128 -3.62 -1.36 7.79
C PRO A 128 -3.02 -2.53 6.99
N MET A 129 -1.90 -3.10 7.44
CA MET A 129 -1.28 -4.25 6.77
C MET A 129 -2.10 -5.53 6.97
N GLN A 130 -2.81 -5.68 8.10
CA GLN A 130 -3.76 -6.77 8.27
C GLN A 130 -4.96 -6.62 7.34
N LEU A 131 -5.43 -5.38 7.12
CA LEU A 131 -6.50 -5.12 6.15
C LEU A 131 -6.08 -5.52 4.73
N LEU A 132 -4.86 -5.19 4.30
CA LEU A 132 -4.32 -5.65 3.01
C LEU A 132 -4.37 -7.18 2.89
N LYS A 133 -3.98 -7.90 3.95
CA LYS A 133 -4.05 -9.37 3.95
C LYS A 133 -5.47 -9.89 3.84
N LEU A 134 -6.43 -9.28 4.55
CA LEU A 134 -7.84 -9.67 4.46
C LEU A 134 -8.39 -9.47 3.04
N PHE A 135 -8.06 -8.37 2.39
CA PHE A 135 -8.45 -8.12 1.00
C PHE A 135 -7.74 -9.06 0.01
N ALA A 136 -6.48 -9.40 0.24
CA ALA A 136 -5.78 -10.40 -0.57
C ALA A 136 -6.41 -11.79 -0.43
N VAL A 137 -6.86 -12.18 0.78
CA VAL A 137 -7.63 -13.41 0.98
C VAL A 137 -8.97 -13.36 0.25
N ALA A 138 -9.68 -12.23 0.31
CA ALA A 138 -10.93 -12.03 -0.44
C ALA A 138 -10.71 -12.20 -1.95
N HIS A 139 -9.63 -11.63 -2.49
CA HIS A 139 -9.25 -11.80 -3.89
C HIS A 139 -8.94 -13.26 -4.23
N GLN A 140 -8.18 -13.99 -3.41
CA GLN A 140 -7.82 -15.39 -3.67
C GLN A 140 -9.02 -16.35 -3.57
N THR A 141 -10.01 -16.03 -2.76
CA THR A 141 -11.14 -16.93 -2.47
C THR A 141 -12.39 -16.62 -3.31
N GLY A 142 -12.62 -15.35 -3.63
CA GLY A 142 -13.82 -14.87 -4.32
C GLY A 142 -13.55 -13.94 -5.50
N GLY A 143 -12.29 -13.64 -5.83
CA GLY A 143 -11.91 -12.82 -6.97
C GLY A 143 -12.25 -11.34 -6.82
N PRO A 144 -12.25 -10.58 -7.93
CA PRO A 144 -12.50 -9.14 -7.96
C PRO A 144 -13.80 -8.70 -7.27
N ASP A 145 -14.89 -9.42 -7.50
CA ASP A 145 -16.21 -9.05 -6.96
C ASP A 145 -16.24 -9.13 -5.43
N GLU A 146 -15.52 -10.09 -4.84
CA GLU A 146 -15.47 -10.24 -3.38
C GLU A 146 -14.60 -9.16 -2.72
N VAL A 147 -13.52 -8.73 -3.40
CA VAL A 147 -12.73 -7.56 -2.96
C VAL A 147 -13.62 -6.32 -2.90
N LEU A 148 -14.40 -6.07 -3.95
CA LEU A 148 -15.30 -4.91 -4.01
C LEU A 148 -16.42 -4.99 -2.98
N ASN A 149 -16.99 -6.18 -2.77
CA ASN A 149 -17.96 -6.44 -1.72
C ASN A 149 -17.39 -6.08 -0.34
N TYR A 150 -16.17 -6.53 -0.03
CA TYR A 150 -15.53 -6.25 1.25
C TYR A 150 -15.16 -4.77 1.39
N LEU A 151 -14.64 -4.15 0.33
CA LEU A 151 -14.29 -2.73 0.31
C LEU A 151 -15.52 -1.88 0.62
N SER A 152 -16.65 -2.17 -0.03
CA SER A 152 -17.91 -1.45 0.21
C SER A 152 -18.44 -1.61 1.64
N LYS A 153 -18.25 -2.78 2.27
CA LYS A 153 -18.65 -3.04 3.65
C LYS A 153 -17.77 -2.31 4.65
N VAL A 154 -16.46 -2.27 4.39
CA VAL A 154 -15.48 -1.51 5.18
C VAL A 154 -15.80 -0.02 5.09
N ASP A 155 -15.94 0.51 3.88
CA ASP A 155 -16.30 1.91 3.68
C ASP A 155 -17.66 2.24 4.34
N ALA A 156 -18.67 1.37 4.26
CA ALA A 156 -19.97 1.59 4.91
C ALA A 156 -19.94 1.48 6.44
N PHE A 157 -19.04 0.66 6.99
CA PHE A 157 -18.86 0.54 8.44
C PHE A 157 -18.13 1.77 9.01
N PHE A 158 -17.30 2.41 8.19
CA PHE A 158 -16.47 3.56 8.56
C PHE A 158 -16.96 4.91 8.00
N ALA A 159 -18.18 4.97 7.45
CA ALA A 159 -18.82 6.17 6.90
C ALA A 159 -19.73 6.91 7.91
#